data_AF-A0A2U3XCY8-F1
#
_entry.id   AF-A0A2U3XCY8-F1
#
_cell.length_a   1.000
_cell.length_b   1.000
_cell.length_c   1.000
_cell.angle_alpha   90.00
_cell.angle_beta   90.00
_cell.angle_gamma   90.00
#
_symmetry.space_group_name_H-M   'P 1'
#
loop_
_entity.id
_entity.type
_entity.pdbx_description
1 polymer ?
#
loop_
_entity_poly.entity_id
_entity_poly.type
_entity_poly.pdbx_seq_one_letter_code
_entity_poly.pdbx_strand_id
1 'polypeptide(L)'
;MGGINNEACRILLQYLKQESIDKKRKEFDTSGWQLFSKKSQEIPQQMNGSDCGMFACKYADCITKDRPINFTQQHMPYFRKRMVWEILHRKLL
;
A
#
# COMPACT_ATOMS: atom_id res chain seq x y z
N MET A 1 0.27 15.89 -2.80
CA MET A 1 0.56 14.51 -2.33
C MET A 1 1.87 14.03 -2.94
N GLY A 2 2.30 12.80 -2.62
CA GLY A 2 3.53 12.22 -3.15
C GLY A 2 4.72 12.30 -2.19
N GLY A 3 4.48 12.23 -0.88
CA GLY A 3 5.55 12.20 0.12
C GLY A 3 6.44 10.97 -0.05
N ILE A 4 7.75 11.15 0.17
CA ILE A 4 8.73 10.07 0.21
C ILE A 4 8.96 9.72 1.68
N ASN A 5 8.81 8.45 2.03
CA ASN A 5 8.99 7.99 3.40
C ASN A 5 9.84 6.71 3.46
N ASN A 6 11.09 6.83 3.02
CA ASN A 6 12.06 5.74 3.13
C ASN A 6 12.35 5.36 4.59
N GLU A 7 12.10 6.27 5.54
CA GLU A 7 12.26 5.98 6.96
C GLU A 7 11.26 4.96 7.46
N ALA A 8 10.00 5.03 7.03
CA ALA A 8 9.01 3.99 7.33
C ALA A 8 9.50 2.61 6.86
N CYS A 9 10.11 2.51 5.67
CA CYS A 9 10.68 1.25 5.19
C CYS A 9 11.81 0.74 6.09
N ARG A 10 12.68 1.63 6.61
CA ARG A 10 13.76 1.24 7.54
C ARG A 10 13.21 0.74 8.87
N ILE A 11 12.22 1.43 9.43
CA ILE A 11 11.55 1.03 10.67
C ILE A 11 10.89 -0.34 10.50
N LEU A 12 10.19 -0.56 9.38
CA LEU A 12 9.58 -1.86 9.08
C LEU A 12 10.61 -2.98 8.88
N LEU A 13 11.73 -2.73 8.21
CA LEU A 13 12.80 -3.72 8.09
C LEU A 13 13.42 -4.05 9.45
N GLN A 14 13.59 -3.05 10.31
CA GLN A 14 14.06 -3.25 11.68
C GLN A 14 13.06 -4.07 12.51
N TYR A 15 11.76 -3.83 12.34
CA TYR A 15 10.72 -4.65 12.94
C TYR A 15 10.84 -6.12 12.51
N LEU A 16 11.01 -6.39 11.21
CA LEU A 16 11.18 -7.77 10.70
C LEU A 16 12.41 -8.48 11.31
N LYS A 17 13.53 -7.75 11.48
CA LYS A 17 14.72 -8.29 12.17
C LYS A 17 14.40 -8.69 13.60
N GLN A 18 13.75 -7.80 14.35
CA GLN A 18 13.39 -8.03 15.74
C GLN A 18 12.38 -9.17 15.88
N GLU A 19 11.39 -9.23 14.99
CA GLU A 19 10.36 -10.26 14.98
C GLU A 19 10.95 -11.65 14.68
N SER A 20 11.92 -11.74 13.75
CA SER A 20 12.62 -13.01 13.47
C SER A 20 13.42 -13.51 14.68
N ILE A 21 14.11 -12.62 15.39
CA ILE A 21 14.84 -12.98 16.62
C ILE A 21 13.86 -13.43 17.70
N ASP A 22 12.74 -12.73 17.88
CA ASP A 22 11.76 -13.06 18.91
C ASP A 22 11.02 -14.38 18.63
N LYS A 23 10.45 -14.53 17.42
CA LYS A 23 9.56 -15.63 17.07
C LYS A 23 10.27 -16.86 16.53
N LYS A 24 11.40 -16.67 15.85
CA LYS A 24 12.12 -17.76 15.15
C LYS A 24 13.51 -18.03 15.72
N ARG A 25 13.98 -17.21 16.68
CA ARG A 25 15.33 -17.29 17.27
C ARG A 25 16.44 -17.32 16.22
N LYS A 26 16.21 -16.61 15.11
CA LYS A 26 17.10 -16.57 13.95
C LYS A 26 17.27 -15.13 13.48
N GLU A 27 18.50 -14.77 13.11
CA GLU A 27 18.78 -13.51 12.42
C GLU A 27 18.04 -13.43 11.07
N PHE A 28 17.51 -12.26 10.77
CA PHE A 28 16.82 -12.00 9.52
C PHE A 28 17.81 -11.51 8.48
N ASP A 29 18.04 -12.32 7.45
CA ASP A 29 18.92 -11.95 6.33
C ASP A 29 18.26 -10.85 5.47
N THR A 30 18.94 -9.72 5.35
CA THR A 30 18.48 -8.56 4.58
C THR A 30 19.20 -8.36 3.26
N SER A 31 20.10 -9.27 2.86
CA SER A 31 20.98 -9.11 1.68
C SER A 31 20.23 -8.87 0.36
N GLY A 32 19.01 -9.40 0.20
CA GLY A 32 18.16 -9.22 -0.98
C GLY A 32 17.07 -8.14 -0.87
N TRP A 33 16.98 -7.42 0.24
CA TRP A 33 15.86 -6.49 0.49
C TRP A 33 16.11 -5.12 -0.13
N GLN A 34 15.11 -4.59 -0.85
CA GLN A 34 15.11 -3.23 -1.36
C GLN A 34 14.12 -2.36 -0.59
N LEU A 35 14.59 -1.20 -0.13
CA LEU A 35 13.78 -0.21 0.59
C LEU A 35 13.62 1.03 -0.28
N PHE A 36 12.41 1.28 -0.78
CA PHE A 36 12.14 2.45 -1.61
C PHE A 36 10.70 2.93 -1.46
N SER A 37 10.51 4.24 -1.64
CA SER A 37 9.20 4.85 -1.84
C SER A 37 8.96 5.10 -3.32
N LYS A 38 7.75 4.83 -3.80
CA LYS A 38 7.34 5.22 -5.16
C LYS A 38 7.30 6.74 -5.30
N LYS A 39 7.86 7.25 -6.40
CA LYS A 39 7.79 8.66 -6.78
C LYS A 39 6.40 8.98 -7.34
N SER A 40 6.04 10.27 -7.32
CA SER A 40 4.70 10.73 -7.70
C SER A 40 4.30 10.41 -9.15
N GLN A 41 5.28 10.29 -10.07
CA GLN A 41 5.07 9.91 -11.47
C GLN A 41 4.94 8.40 -11.70
N GLU A 42 5.29 7.57 -10.72
CA GLU A 42 5.24 6.11 -10.87
C GLU A 42 3.85 5.53 -10.56
N ILE A 43 3.04 6.24 -9.76
CA ILE A 43 1.74 5.80 -9.28
C ILE A 43 0.73 6.95 -9.30
N PRO A 44 -0.57 6.70 -9.56
CA PRO A 44 -1.58 7.73 -9.70
C PRO A 44 -1.69 8.58 -8.44
N GLN A 45 -1.73 9.90 -8.56
CA GLN A 45 -1.88 10.80 -7.42
C GLN A 45 -3.34 11.20 -7.21
N GLN A 46 -3.76 11.30 -5.94
CA GLN A 46 -5.02 11.98 -5.60
C GLN A 46 -4.90 13.49 -5.90
N MET A 47 -6.03 14.13 -6.19
CA MET A 47 -6.12 15.56 -6.52
C MET A 47 -6.99 16.35 -5.53
N ASN A 48 -7.31 15.75 -4.37
CA ASN A 48 -8.13 16.37 -3.31
C ASN A 48 -7.70 15.93 -1.91
N GLY A 49 -8.13 16.63 -0.87
CA GLY A 49 -7.77 16.32 0.52
C GLY A 49 -8.49 15.13 1.18
N SER A 50 -9.33 14.39 0.47
CA SER A 50 -10.24 13.41 1.08
C SER A 50 -10.07 11.97 0.57
N ASP A 51 -9.42 11.76 -0.57
CA ASP A 51 -9.27 10.43 -1.21
C ASP A 51 -8.04 9.63 -0.77
N CYS A 52 -7.24 10.09 0.19
CA CYS A 52 -6.01 9.39 0.61
C CYS A 52 -6.28 7.93 1.04
N GLY A 53 -7.35 7.71 1.81
CA GLY A 53 -7.78 6.37 2.21
C GLY A 53 -8.25 5.51 1.03
N MET A 54 -8.93 6.11 0.05
CA MET A 54 -9.37 5.40 -1.15
C MET A 54 -8.18 4.92 -1.99
N PHE A 55 -7.20 5.79 -2.21
CA PHE A 55 -5.97 5.40 -2.91
C PHE A 55 -5.22 4.31 -2.16
N ALA A 56 -5.08 4.40 -0.83
CA ALA A 56 -4.44 3.35 -0.02
C ALA A 56 -5.13 1.99 -0.20
N CYS A 57 -6.46 1.93 -0.11
CA CYS A 57 -7.21 0.69 -0.34
C CYS A 57 -7.06 0.16 -1.77
N LYS A 58 -7.09 1.03 -2.78
CA LYS A 58 -6.98 0.60 -4.19
C LYS A 58 -5.56 0.20 -4.57
N TYR A 59 -4.53 0.79 -3.96
CA TYR A 59 -3.16 0.28 -4.08
C TYR A 59 -3.06 -1.14 -3.52
N ALA A 60 -3.56 -1.37 -2.30
CA ALA A 60 -3.56 -2.69 -1.70
C ALA A 60 -4.33 -3.72 -2.55
N ASP A 61 -5.48 -3.34 -3.11
CA ASP A 61 -6.27 -4.21 -3.99
C ASP A 61 -5.53 -4.63 -5.26
N CYS A 62 -4.79 -3.72 -5.91
CA CYS A 62 -3.96 -4.06 -7.07
C CYS A 62 -2.76 -4.93 -6.67
N ILE A 63 -2.05 -4.55 -5.61
CA ILE A 63 -0.83 -5.24 -5.13
C ILE A 63 -1.13 -6.68 -4.69
N THR A 64 -2.20 -6.89 -3.93
CA THR A 64 -2.59 -8.23 -3.46
C THR A 64 -3.04 -9.19 -4.57
N LYS A 65 -3.33 -8.67 -5.76
CA LYS A 65 -3.72 -9.45 -6.95
C LYS A 65 -2.59 -9.58 -7.98
N ASP A 66 -1.38 -9.11 -7.66
CA ASP A 66 -0.24 -9.01 -8.59
C ASP A 66 -0.61 -8.28 -9.90
N ARG A 67 -1.45 -7.25 -9.81
CA ARG A 67 -1.89 -6.45 -10.96
C ARG A 67 -1.24 -5.07 -10.97
N PRO A 68 -0.93 -4.52 -12.16
CA PRO A 68 -0.50 -3.14 -12.27
C PRO A 68 -1.53 -2.17 -11.66
N ILE A 69 -1.03 -1.12 -11.03
CA ILE A 69 -1.87 -0.02 -10.57
C ILE A 69 -2.33 0.77 -11.80
N ASN A 70 -3.59 0.60 -12.21
CA ASN A 70 -4.13 1.10 -13.47
C ASN A 70 -5.37 2.00 -13.30
N PHE A 71 -5.57 2.58 -12.11
CA PHE A 71 -6.64 3.53 -11.84
C PHE A 71 -6.13 4.98 -11.78
N THR A 72 -7.05 5.94 -11.81
CA THR A 72 -6.75 7.37 -11.66
C THR A 72 -7.74 8.00 -10.67
N GLN A 73 -7.53 9.29 -10.36
CA GLN A 73 -8.46 10.09 -9.56
C GLN A 73 -9.91 10.06 -10.09
N GLN A 74 -10.11 9.93 -11.40
CA GLN A 74 -11.45 9.92 -12.00
C GLN A 74 -12.31 8.73 -11.54
N HIS A 75 -11.68 7.63 -11.11
CA HIS A 75 -12.38 6.44 -10.64
C HIS A 75 -12.83 6.52 -9.18
N MET A 76 -12.33 7.49 -8.39
CA MET A 76 -12.61 7.54 -6.94
C MET A 76 -14.09 7.66 -6.57
N PRO A 77 -14.93 8.45 -7.28
CA PRO A 77 -16.37 8.48 -6.98
C PRO A 77 -17.04 7.12 -7.16
N TYR A 78 -16.64 6.35 -8.17
CA TYR A 78 -17.12 4.98 -8.38
C TYR A 78 -16.62 4.05 -7.29
N PHE A 79 -15.31 4.06 -6.98
CA PHE A 79 -14.75 3.19 -5.95
C PHE A 79 -15.32 3.45 -4.57
N ARG A 80 -15.67 4.70 -4.21
CA ARG A 80 -16.36 5.01 -2.95
C ARG A 80 -17.71 4.31 -2.85
N LYS A 81 -18.54 4.40 -3.91
CA LYS A 81 -19.84 3.71 -3.97
C LYS A 81 -19.67 2.19 -3.95
N ARG A 82 -18.69 1.68 -4.70
CA ARG A 82 -18.36 0.25 -4.75
C ARG A 82 -17.96 -0.27 -3.38
N MET A 83 -17.08 0.45 -2.66
CA MET A 83 -16.58 0.04 -1.36
C MET A 83 -17.69 -0.07 -0.32
N VAL A 84 -18.68 0.83 -0.32
CA VAL A 84 -19.86 0.70 0.57
C VAL A 84 -20.60 -0.62 0.29
N TRP A 85 -20.81 -0.95 -0.99
CA TRP A 85 -21.43 -2.22 -1.37
C TRP A 85 -20.57 -3.41 -0.95
N GLU A 86 -19.26 -3.38 -1.20
CA GLU A 86 -18.32 -4.45 -0.87
C GLU A 86 -18.26 -4.72 0.65
N ILE A 87 -18.31 -3.66 1.47
CA ILE A 87 -18.35 -3.75 2.94
C ILE A 87 -19.66 -4.39 3.41
N LEU A 88 -20.81 -3.89 2.94
CA LEU A 88 -22.12 -4.41 3.35
C LEU A 88 -22.31 -5.88 2.99
N HIS A 89 -21.76 -6.30 1.85
CA HIS A 89 -21.91 -7.67 1.35
C HIS A 89 -20.74 -8.58 1.74
N ARG A 90 -19.69 -8.04 2.38
CA ARG A 90 -18.45 -8.76 2.72
C ARG A 90 -17.84 -9.49 1.51
N LYS A 91 -17.93 -8.87 0.34
CA LYS A 91 -17.49 -9.45 -0.94
C LYS A 91 -16.86 -8.37 -1.81
N LEU A 92 -15.61 -8.58 -2.20
CA LEU A 92 -14.92 -7.72 -3.17
C LEU A 92 -15.36 -8.05 -4.60
N LEU A 93 -15.57 -7.01 -5.41
CA LEU A 93 -15.94 -7.10 -6.83
C LEU A 93 -14.70 -7.02 -7.76
#